data_AF-A0A2S7PHU9-F1
#
_entry.id   AF-A0A2S7PHU9-F1
#
_cell.length_a   1.000
_cell.length_b   1.000
_cell.length_c   1.000
_cell.angle_alpha   90.00
_cell.angle_beta   90.00
_cell.angle_gamma   90.00
#
_symmetry.space_group_name_H-M   'P 1'
#
loop_
_entity.id
_entity.type
_entity.pdbx_description
1 polymer ?
#
loop_
_entity_poly.entity_id
_entity_poly.type
_entity_poly.pdbx_seq_one_letter_code
_entity_poly.pdbx_strand_id
1 'polypeptide(L)'
;MGDHGMDGKGDHGGESDDEVEAALWMYSKKGIFGRTDPAFVTPPQNAKIRPVNQIDLVPTLALLLGLPIPFNNLGRPIEEAFAGKKGNAWDNLASVARMTAAGIKRYQASYFAARGIDESTIDGSPYALWSKAEQASTSRLTKSADVYHAFSEFQGETLRICRDLWARFDVPSMILGITILASGVLALLLYANSNAEDGKAAEDQDLDEAEAQLELEAIRKGEKAVGEVEVNAGLLSWTCDCRSRSLDYACGTFGVPE
;
A
#
# COMPACT_ATOMS: atom_id res chain seq x y z
N MET A 1 13.70 -16.12 7.27
CA MET A 1 13.05 -14.82 7.52
C MET A 1 11.57 -15.03 7.31
N GLY A 2 10.73 -14.56 8.22
CA GLY A 2 9.29 -14.42 7.96
C GLY A 2 9.01 -13.18 7.11
N ASP A 3 8.01 -13.26 6.27
CA ASP A 3 7.50 -12.16 5.43
C ASP A 3 6.60 -11.19 6.21
N HIS A 4 5.85 -11.69 7.19
CA HIS A 4 5.13 -10.89 8.17
C HIS A 4 4.95 -11.66 9.48
N GLY A 5 4.41 -10.98 10.48
CA GLY A 5 4.00 -11.56 11.76
C GLY A 5 2.53 -11.96 11.77
N MET A 6 2.03 -12.38 12.93
CA MET A 6 0.63 -12.77 13.11
C MET A 6 0.22 -12.55 14.56
N ASP A 7 -0.98 -11.99 14.78
CA ASP A 7 -1.52 -11.83 16.11
C ASP A 7 -1.95 -13.17 16.74
N GLY A 8 -2.40 -13.16 18.00
CA GLY A 8 -2.84 -14.37 18.69
C GLY A 8 -4.09 -15.05 18.11
N LYS A 9 -4.82 -14.41 17.18
CA LYS A 9 -6.01 -14.94 16.51
C LYS A 9 -5.72 -15.48 15.12
N GLY A 10 -4.58 -15.11 14.53
CA GLY A 10 -4.23 -15.46 13.17
C GLY A 10 -4.25 -14.30 12.17
N ASP A 11 -4.56 -13.09 12.64
CA ASP A 11 -4.62 -11.89 11.80
C ASP A 11 -3.21 -11.40 11.46
N HIS A 12 -3.07 -10.77 10.29
CA HIS A 12 -1.80 -10.33 9.70
C HIS A 12 -2.00 -9.14 8.75
N GLY A 13 -2.89 -8.22 9.13
CA GLY A 13 -3.19 -6.98 8.43
C GLY A 13 -2.19 -5.85 8.71
N GLY A 14 -1.27 -6.05 9.66
CA GLY A 14 -0.20 -5.11 9.99
C GLY A 14 -0.64 -3.97 10.91
N GLU A 15 -1.69 -4.17 11.71
CA GLU A 15 -2.19 -3.17 12.66
C GLU A 15 -1.38 -3.20 13.96
N SER A 16 -0.96 -4.39 14.38
CA SER A 16 -0.26 -4.63 15.64
C SER A 16 1.22 -4.93 15.46
N ASP A 17 2.00 -4.77 16.53
CA ASP A 17 3.42 -5.11 16.55
C ASP A 17 3.64 -6.60 16.22
N ASP A 18 2.77 -7.49 16.72
CA ASP A 18 2.85 -8.92 16.45
C ASP A 18 2.66 -9.27 14.96
N GLU A 19 1.96 -8.41 14.19
CA GLU A 19 1.72 -8.59 12.75
C GLU A 19 2.83 -8.00 11.87
N VAL A 20 3.50 -6.93 12.32
CA VAL A 20 4.57 -6.27 11.54
C VAL A 20 5.97 -6.75 11.90
N GLU A 21 6.12 -7.53 12.96
CA GLU A 21 7.38 -8.12 13.39
C GLU A 21 7.50 -9.58 12.93
N ALA A 22 8.63 -9.91 12.29
CA ALA A 22 8.88 -11.25 11.78
C ALA A 22 10.26 -11.76 12.21
N ALA A 23 10.38 -13.07 12.41
CA ALA A 23 11.63 -13.67 12.84
C ALA A 23 12.68 -13.71 11.72
N LEU A 24 13.91 -13.34 12.06
CA LEU A 24 15.10 -13.54 11.24
C LEU A 24 16.09 -14.46 11.95
N TRP A 25 16.50 -15.53 11.27
CA TRP A 25 17.57 -16.41 11.70
C TRP A 25 18.56 -16.60 10.56
N MET A 26 19.85 -16.45 10.87
CA MET A 26 20.94 -16.63 9.91
C MET A 26 21.92 -17.67 10.43
N TYR A 27 22.34 -18.59 9.57
CA TYR A 27 23.30 -19.63 9.92
C TYR A 27 24.35 -19.82 8.82
N SER A 28 25.59 -20.12 9.24
CA SER A 28 26.67 -20.48 8.35
C SER A 28 27.56 -21.54 8.98
N LYS A 29 27.80 -22.65 8.27
CA LYS A 29 28.71 -23.73 8.70
C LYS A 29 30.15 -23.24 8.90
N LYS A 30 30.55 -22.17 8.20
CA LYS A 30 31.89 -21.57 8.35
C LYS A 30 32.03 -20.74 9.65
N GLY A 31 30.91 -20.45 10.31
CA GLY A 31 30.85 -19.62 11.51
C GLY A 31 31.31 -18.19 11.25
N ILE A 32 30.98 -17.59 10.11
CA ILE A 32 31.49 -16.25 9.73
C ILE A 32 30.78 -15.10 10.45
N PHE A 33 29.58 -15.34 10.97
CA PHE A 33 28.78 -14.33 11.65
C PHE A 33 29.33 -14.02 13.04
N GLY A 34 29.23 -12.75 13.44
CA GLY A 34 29.71 -12.25 14.73
C GLY A 34 28.81 -11.20 15.31
N ARG A 35 29.16 -10.71 16.49
CA ARG A 35 28.39 -9.69 17.22
C ARG A 35 29.36 -8.64 17.73
N THR A 36 29.12 -7.39 17.38
CA THR A 36 29.95 -6.25 17.79
C THR A 36 29.80 -5.90 19.26
N ASP A 37 28.64 -6.21 19.84
CA ASP A 37 28.35 -6.08 21.26
C ASP A 37 28.05 -7.46 21.90
N PRO A 38 28.70 -7.82 23.03
CA PRO A 38 28.37 -9.02 23.80
C PRO A 38 26.90 -9.11 24.22
N ALA A 39 26.20 -7.98 24.39
CA ALA A 39 24.78 -7.95 24.72
C ALA A 39 23.89 -8.52 23.60
N PHE A 40 24.39 -8.61 22.35
CA PHE A 40 23.60 -9.09 21.21
C PHE A 40 23.53 -10.63 21.12
N VAL A 41 24.09 -11.35 22.09
CA VAL A 41 23.99 -12.83 22.15
C VAL A 41 22.54 -13.27 22.16
N THR A 42 21.72 -12.58 22.95
CA THR A 42 20.27 -12.80 23.01
C THR A 42 19.57 -11.89 22.01
N PRO A 43 18.59 -12.39 21.22
CA PRO A 43 17.72 -11.54 20.42
C PRO A 43 17.02 -10.49 21.30
N PRO A 44 16.72 -9.30 20.77
CA PRO A 44 15.92 -8.32 21.49
C PRO A 44 14.51 -8.87 21.76
N GLN A 45 13.83 -8.34 22.77
CA GLN A 45 12.47 -8.75 23.12
C GLN A 45 11.45 -8.45 22.01
N ASN A 46 11.67 -7.36 21.27
CA ASN A 46 10.87 -6.96 20.11
C ASN A 46 11.76 -6.28 19.07
N ALA A 47 11.24 -6.10 17.86
CA ALA A 47 11.99 -5.50 16.76
C ALA A 47 12.30 -4.01 16.99
N LYS A 48 11.60 -3.32 17.90
CA LYS A 48 11.81 -1.88 18.17
C LYS A 48 13.15 -1.58 18.85
N ILE A 49 13.69 -2.52 19.63
CA ILE A 49 14.95 -2.32 20.37
C ILE A 49 16.16 -2.40 19.44
N ARG A 50 16.18 -3.37 18.54
CA ARG A 50 17.29 -3.59 17.59
C ARG A 50 16.74 -4.09 16.25
N PRO A 51 16.17 -3.17 15.44
CA PRO A 51 15.45 -3.53 14.23
C PRO A 51 16.40 -3.97 13.12
N VAL A 52 15.98 -5.00 12.39
CA VAL A 52 16.50 -5.36 11.07
C VAL A 52 15.34 -5.25 10.10
N ASN A 53 15.46 -4.42 9.08
CA ASN A 53 14.39 -4.29 8.07
C ASN A 53 14.49 -5.45 7.08
N GLN A 54 13.37 -5.90 6.50
CA GLN A 54 13.42 -6.95 5.47
C GLN A 54 14.25 -6.52 4.24
N ILE A 55 14.23 -5.23 3.91
CA ILE A 55 15.05 -4.66 2.82
C ILE A 55 16.56 -4.81 3.07
N ASP A 56 17.00 -4.99 4.31
CA ASP A 56 18.40 -5.18 4.70
C ASP A 56 18.93 -6.56 4.27
N LEU A 57 18.04 -7.51 3.94
CA LEU A 57 18.41 -8.86 3.49
C LEU A 57 19.09 -8.86 2.12
N VAL A 58 18.55 -8.08 1.17
CA VAL A 58 19.04 -8.04 -0.21
C VAL A 58 20.51 -7.60 -0.30
N PRO A 59 20.95 -6.47 0.27
CA PRO A 59 22.34 -6.04 0.19
C PRO A 59 23.26 -6.96 1.02
N THR A 60 22.74 -7.56 2.09
CA THR A 60 23.47 -8.57 2.88
C THR A 60 23.80 -9.80 2.03
N LEU A 61 22.81 -10.40 1.39
CA LEU A 61 23.02 -11.58 0.56
C LEU A 61 23.85 -11.28 -0.68
N ALA A 62 23.61 -10.14 -1.34
CA ALA A 62 24.40 -9.73 -2.50
C ALA A 62 25.90 -9.70 -2.16
N LEU A 63 26.27 -9.01 -1.08
CA LEU A 63 27.67 -8.92 -0.65
C LEU A 63 28.26 -10.25 -0.17
N LEU A 64 27.49 -11.08 0.56
CA LEU A 64 27.95 -12.41 0.98
C LEU A 64 28.19 -13.36 -0.20
N LEU A 65 27.46 -13.19 -1.29
CA LEU A 65 27.56 -14.00 -2.50
C LEU A 65 28.50 -13.41 -3.56
N GLY A 66 29.09 -12.22 -3.31
CA GLY A 66 29.94 -11.52 -4.28
C GLY A 66 29.17 -10.98 -5.49
N LEU A 67 27.88 -10.74 -5.33
CA LEU A 67 26.99 -10.18 -6.35
C LEU A 67 26.88 -8.66 -6.19
N PRO A 68 26.64 -7.92 -7.29
CA PRO A 68 26.35 -6.49 -7.21
C PRO A 68 25.03 -6.25 -6.45
N ILE A 69 25.01 -5.21 -5.61
CA ILE A 69 23.79 -4.77 -4.93
C ILE A 69 22.83 -4.17 -5.97
N PRO A 70 21.53 -4.55 -5.99
CA PRO A 70 20.54 -3.98 -6.89
C PRO A 70 20.46 -2.45 -6.80
N PHE A 71 20.24 -1.79 -7.94
CA PHE A 71 20.29 -0.33 -8.03
C PHE A 71 19.31 0.39 -7.09
N ASN A 72 18.08 -0.10 -6.98
CA ASN A 72 17.03 0.51 -6.16
C ASN A 72 17.03 0.04 -4.69
N ASN A 73 18.12 -0.56 -4.22
CA ASN A 73 18.22 -1.00 -2.84
C ASN A 73 18.37 0.19 -1.87
N LEU A 74 17.50 0.24 -0.86
CA LEU A 74 17.61 1.17 0.28
C LEU A 74 18.03 0.51 1.60
N GLY A 75 18.11 -0.83 1.63
CA GLY A 75 18.54 -1.55 2.83
C GLY A 75 20.01 -1.34 3.15
N ARG A 76 20.36 -1.45 4.43
CA ARG A 76 21.74 -1.51 4.90
C ARG A 76 22.13 -2.96 5.21
N PRO A 77 23.38 -3.39 5.00
CA PRO A 77 23.78 -4.76 5.30
C PRO A 77 23.67 -5.06 6.80
N ILE A 78 23.21 -6.27 7.13
CA ILE A 78 23.04 -6.75 8.51
C ILE A 78 24.42 -6.88 9.16
N GLU A 79 24.62 -6.15 10.26
CA GLU A 79 25.90 -6.01 10.95
C GLU A 79 26.54 -7.35 11.29
N GLU A 80 25.77 -8.29 11.85
CA GLU A 80 26.28 -9.58 12.30
C GLU A 80 26.83 -10.45 11.15
N ALA A 81 26.38 -10.21 9.92
CA ALA A 81 26.90 -10.91 8.75
C ALA A 81 28.35 -10.53 8.41
N PHE A 82 28.79 -9.33 8.82
CA PHE A 82 30.06 -8.74 8.43
C PHE A 82 30.98 -8.38 9.60
N ALA A 83 30.52 -8.52 10.85
CA ALA A 83 31.31 -8.26 12.07
C ALA A 83 32.46 -9.27 12.29
N GLY A 84 32.45 -10.40 11.58
CA GLY A 84 33.42 -11.49 11.68
C GLY A 84 33.33 -12.25 13.02
N LYS A 85 33.93 -13.44 13.11
CA LYS A 85 33.84 -14.35 14.27
C LYS A 85 33.99 -13.70 15.65
N LYS A 86 34.90 -12.73 15.76
CA LYS A 86 35.23 -12.04 17.03
C LYS A 86 34.41 -10.78 17.27
N GLY A 87 33.58 -10.36 16.32
CA GLY A 87 32.78 -9.14 16.43
C GLY A 87 33.56 -7.84 16.28
N ASN A 88 34.82 -7.88 15.85
CA ASN A 88 35.70 -6.73 15.84
C ASN A 88 36.22 -6.36 14.44
N ALA A 89 35.60 -6.89 13.38
CA ALA A 89 35.96 -6.59 11.99
C ALA A 89 35.43 -5.21 11.54
N TRP A 90 35.74 -4.16 12.30
CA TRP A 90 35.26 -2.80 12.06
C TRP A 90 35.70 -2.23 10.71
N ASP A 91 36.90 -2.61 10.22
CA ASP A 91 37.36 -2.23 8.88
C ASP A 91 36.47 -2.83 7.78
N ASN A 92 36.02 -4.08 7.96
CA ASN A 92 35.11 -4.75 7.04
C ASN A 92 33.72 -4.12 7.11
N LEU A 93 33.20 -3.86 8.31
CA LEU A 93 31.93 -3.18 8.52
C LEU A 93 31.90 -1.79 7.88
N ALA A 94 32.94 -0.98 8.10
CA ALA A 94 33.07 0.34 7.49
C ALA A 94 33.11 0.27 5.96
N SER A 95 33.85 -0.70 5.40
CA SER A 95 33.93 -0.92 3.95
C SER A 95 32.57 -1.32 3.35
N VAL A 96 31.88 -2.25 3.99
CA VAL A 96 30.55 -2.74 3.60
C VAL A 96 29.49 -1.64 3.68
N ALA A 97 29.50 -0.86 4.77
CA ALA A 97 28.61 0.28 4.95
C ALA A 97 28.85 1.35 3.89
N ARG A 98 30.11 1.74 3.64
CA ARG A 98 30.47 2.71 2.60
C ARG A 98 30.04 2.27 1.20
N MET A 99 30.30 1.02 0.83
CA MET A 99 29.89 0.49 -0.49
C MET A 99 28.37 0.56 -0.68
N THR A 100 27.61 0.15 0.33
CA THR A 100 26.15 0.13 0.24
C THR A 100 25.57 1.54 0.29
N ALA A 101 26.11 2.41 1.15
CA ALA A 101 25.75 3.83 1.21
C ALA A 101 26.01 4.54 -0.12
N ALA A 102 27.14 4.25 -0.78
CA ALA A 102 27.41 4.80 -2.11
C ALA A 102 26.37 4.37 -3.15
N GLY A 103 25.87 3.12 -3.06
CA GLY A 103 24.75 2.64 -3.88
C GLY A 103 23.46 3.41 -3.62
N ILE A 104 23.08 3.53 -2.36
CA ILE A 104 21.91 4.28 -1.91
C ILE A 104 21.97 5.74 -2.37
N LYS A 105 23.13 6.40 -2.22
CA LYS A 105 23.33 7.78 -2.68
C LYS A 105 23.09 7.92 -4.18
N ARG A 106 23.59 6.98 -5.01
CA ARG A 106 23.36 7.02 -6.46
C ARG A 106 21.88 6.90 -6.80
N TYR A 107 21.18 5.97 -6.15
CA TYR A 107 19.73 5.81 -6.32
C TYR A 107 18.96 7.06 -5.89
N GLN A 108 19.27 7.60 -4.71
CA GLN A 108 18.68 8.83 -4.18
C GLN A 108 18.86 9.99 -5.16
N ALA A 109 20.07 10.19 -5.69
CA ALA A 109 20.34 11.26 -6.64
C ALA A 109 19.49 11.12 -7.91
N SER A 110 19.38 9.91 -8.47
CA SER A 110 18.50 9.65 -9.61
C SER A 110 17.02 9.87 -9.29
N TYR A 111 16.58 9.47 -8.10
CA TYR A 111 15.20 9.65 -7.64
C TYR A 111 14.85 11.14 -7.46
N PHE A 112 15.71 11.92 -6.80
CA PHE A 112 15.52 13.34 -6.57
C PHE A 112 15.55 14.15 -7.87
N ALA A 113 16.47 13.83 -8.78
CA ALA A 113 16.50 14.44 -10.10
C ALA A 113 15.19 14.18 -10.88
N ALA A 114 14.68 12.95 -10.85
CA ALA A 114 13.42 12.59 -11.52
C ALA A 114 12.18 13.24 -10.88
N ARG A 115 12.24 13.60 -9.59
CA ARG A 115 11.13 14.20 -8.84
C ARG A 115 11.25 15.72 -8.66
N GLY A 116 12.35 16.33 -9.11
CA GLY A 116 12.61 17.76 -8.94
C GLY A 116 12.81 18.17 -7.47
N ILE A 117 13.40 17.30 -6.64
CA ILE A 117 13.64 17.55 -5.21
C ILE A 117 15.09 18.05 -5.04
N ASP A 118 15.29 19.15 -4.31
CA ASP A 118 16.60 19.66 -3.91
C ASP A 118 16.72 19.71 -2.38
N GLU A 119 17.59 18.88 -1.81
CA GLU A 119 17.86 18.78 -0.36
C GLU A 119 19.24 19.32 0.03
N SER A 120 19.99 19.92 -0.92
CA SER A 120 21.41 20.27 -0.72
C SER A 120 21.69 21.33 0.36
N THR A 121 20.65 21.93 0.94
CA THR A 121 20.75 23.11 1.82
C THR A 121 20.27 22.88 3.25
N ILE A 122 19.80 21.66 3.60
CA ILE A 122 19.22 21.38 4.92
C ILE A 122 20.25 20.70 5.82
N ASP A 123 20.48 21.28 7.00
CA ASP A 123 21.30 20.65 8.04
C ASP A 123 20.65 19.34 8.53
N GLY A 124 21.45 18.28 8.64
CA GLY A 124 20.96 16.93 8.94
C GLY A 124 20.39 16.18 7.73
N SER A 125 20.38 16.78 6.54
CA SER A 125 20.01 16.08 5.31
C SER A 125 20.92 14.88 5.02
N PRO A 126 20.46 13.90 4.22
CA PRO A 126 21.30 12.85 3.67
C PRO A 126 22.57 13.38 3.01
N TYR A 127 22.52 14.55 2.39
CA TYR A 127 23.69 15.19 1.80
C TYR A 127 24.75 15.57 2.85
N ALA A 128 24.33 16.20 3.95
CA ALA A 128 25.21 16.58 5.05
C ALA A 128 25.81 15.33 5.75
N LEU A 129 24.97 14.33 6.02
CA LEU A 129 25.41 13.06 6.64
C LEU A 129 26.39 12.30 5.75
N TRP A 130 26.15 12.25 4.43
CA TRP A 130 27.10 11.68 3.47
C TRP A 130 28.45 12.41 3.54
N SER A 131 28.43 13.74 3.53
CA SER A 131 29.65 14.54 3.54
C SER A 131 30.46 14.32 4.83
N LYS A 132 29.78 14.26 5.98
CA LYS A 132 30.39 13.89 7.28
C LYS A 132 31.02 12.49 7.23
N ALA A 133 30.29 11.48 6.72
CA ALA A 133 30.78 10.12 6.63
C ALA A 133 32.00 9.97 5.69
N GLU A 134 31.98 10.69 4.56
CA GLU A 134 33.09 10.65 3.60
C GLU A 134 34.35 11.32 4.17
N GLN A 135 34.20 12.47 4.86
CA GLN A 135 35.31 13.10 5.59
C GLN A 135 35.87 12.16 6.68
N ALA A 136 34.99 11.53 7.47
CA ALA A 136 35.38 10.55 8.48
C ALA A 136 36.19 9.39 7.87
N SER A 137 35.81 8.91 6.68
CA SER A 137 36.46 7.80 5.98
C SER A 137 37.86 8.11 5.42
N THR A 138 38.18 9.39 5.21
CA THR A 138 39.47 9.83 4.65
C THR A 138 40.46 10.24 5.73
N SER A 139 39.97 10.61 6.91
CA SER A 139 40.80 10.95 8.06
C SER A 139 41.47 9.70 8.66
N ARG A 140 42.80 9.74 8.77
CA ARG A 140 43.59 8.67 9.43
C ARG A 140 43.39 8.60 10.95
N LEU A 141 42.79 9.62 11.55
CA LEU A 141 42.56 9.70 13.00
C LEU A 141 41.23 9.05 13.41
N THR A 142 40.32 8.85 12.47
CA THR A 142 38.99 8.30 12.74
C THR A 142 39.05 6.79 12.86
N LYS A 143 38.37 6.22 13.85
CA LYS A 143 38.29 4.75 13.99
C LYS A 143 37.28 4.20 12.98
N SER A 144 37.52 2.99 12.49
CA SER A 144 36.61 2.33 11.54
C SER A 144 35.19 2.13 12.10
N ALA A 145 35.04 1.98 13.41
CA ALA A 145 33.74 1.97 14.08
C ALA A 145 32.97 3.29 13.86
N ASP A 146 33.65 4.43 14.02
CA ASP A 146 33.03 5.74 13.82
C ASP A 146 32.65 5.95 12.34
N VAL A 147 33.48 5.45 11.41
CA VAL A 147 33.17 5.47 9.97
C VAL A 147 31.94 4.62 9.65
N TYR A 148 31.85 3.41 10.23
CA TYR A 148 30.69 2.54 10.09
C TYR A 148 29.41 3.23 10.61
N HIS A 149 29.46 3.84 11.79
CA HIS A 149 28.32 4.54 12.36
C HIS A 149 27.91 5.76 11.52
N ALA A 150 28.86 6.53 11.00
CA ALA A 150 28.56 7.69 10.15
C ALA A 150 27.84 7.31 8.85
N PHE A 151 28.27 6.23 8.17
CA PHE A 151 27.54 5.73 7.00
C PHE A 151 26.19 5.12 7.39
N SER A 152 26.10 4.43 8.53
CA SER A 152 24.84 3.87 9.02
C SER A 152 23.81 4.95 9.34
N GLU A 153 24.25 6.10 9.86
CA GLU A 153 23.44 7.30 10.10
C GLU A 153 22.88 7.86 8.79
N PHE A 154 23.74 8.04 7.77
CA PHE A 154 23.31 8.44 6.41
C PHE A 154 22.27 7.48 5.82
N GLN A 155 22.50 6.17 5.91
CA GLN A 155 21.57 5.16 5.38
C GLN A 155 20.22 5.19 6.09
N GLY A 156 20.24 5.31 7.42
CA GLY A 156 19.03 5.41 8.24
C GLY A 156 18.19 6.63 7.87
N GLU A 157 18.82 7.80 7.76
CA GLU A 157 18.13 9.04 7.43
C GLU A 157 17.60 9.05 5.99
N THR A 158 18.39 8.52 5.04
CA THR A 158 17.92 8.37 3.65
C THR A 158 16.69 7.48 3.58
N LEU A 159 16.68 6.35 4.29
CA LEU A 159 15.53 5.46 4.34
C LEU A 159 14.31 6.14 4.98
N ARG A 160 14.50 6.93 6.04
CA ARG A 160 13.44 7.70 6.69
C ARG A 160 12.78 8.66 5.69
N ILE A 161 13.57 9.45 4.98
CA ILE A 161 13.06 10.39 3.97
C ILE A 161 12.35 9.67 2.82
N CYS A 162 12.93 8.58 2.29
CA CYS A 162 12.26 7.81 1.24
C CYS A 162 10.92 7.24 1.71
N ARG A 163 10.82 6.77 2.96
CA ARG A 163 9.56 6.32 3.56
C ARG A 163 8.55 7.45 3.64
N ASP A 164 8.94 8.64 4.10
CA ASP A 164 8.07 9.82 4.19
C ASP A 164 7.60 10.31 2.80
N LEU A 165 8.39 10.07 1.75
CA LEU A 165 8.02 10.39 0.37
C LEU A 165 7.02 9.39 -0.23
N TRP A 166 7.10 8.11 0.14
CA TRP A 166 6.27 7.05 -0.43
C TRP A 166 5.00 6.76 0.37
N ALA A 167 5.06 6.84 1.70
CA ALA A 167 3.92 6.61 2.58
C ALA A 167 3.11 7.91 2.77
N ARG A 168 2.52 8.42 1.68
CA ARG A 168 1.67 9.63 1.73
C ARG A 168 0.20 9.27 1.61
N PHE A 169 -0.56 9.64 2.62
CA PHE A 169 -2.02 9.61 2.59
C PHE A 169 -2.55 11.00 2.27
N ASP A 170 -3.31 11.15 1.18
CA ASP A 170 -3.99 12.40 0.86
C ASP A 170 -5.28 12.52 1.70
N VAL A 171 -5.11 13.02 2.92
CA VAL A 171 -6.20 13.14 3.92
C VAL A 171 -7.40 13.92 3.37
N PRO A 172 -7.24 15.08 2.71
CA PRO A 172 -8.36 15.77 2.06
C PRO A 172 -9.13 14.89 1.07
N SER A 173 -8.43 14.19 0.17
CA SER A 173 -9.08 13.31 -0.81
C SER A 173 -9.78 12.12 -0.15
N MET A 174 -9.20 11.55 0.92
CA MET A 174 -9.83 10.49 1.70
C MET A 174 -11.10 10.98 2.41
N ILE A 175 -11.06 12.16 3.04
CA ILE A 175 -12.24 12.76 3.68
C ILE A 175 -13.33 13.00 2.65
N LEU A 176 -12.99 13.55 1.48
CA LEU A 176 -13.94 13.74 0.40
C LEU A 176 -14.59 12.40 -0.01
N GLY A 177 -13.79 11.35 -0.20
CA GLY A 177 -14.29 10.01 -0.50
C GLY A 177 -15.25 9.47 0.56
N ILE A 178 -14.93 9.63 1.85
CA ILE A 178 -15.80 9.25 2.97
C ILE A 178 -17.11 10.04 2.96
N THR A 179 -17.06 11.35 2.71
CA THR A 179 -18.27 12.18 2.65
C THR A 179 -19.20 11.79 1.49
N ILE A 180 -18.65 11.41 0.34
CA ILE A 180 -19.41 10.91 -0.81
C ILE A 180 -20.04 9.55 -0.49
N LEU A 181 -19.30 8.64 0.16
CA LEU A 181 -19.85 7.35 0.57
C LEU A 181 -20.99 7.53 1.58
N ALA A 182 -20.82 8.39 2.58
CA ALA A 182 -21.84 8.66 3.60
C ALA A 182 -23.11 9.28 3.00
N SER A 183 -22.98 10.21 2.05
CA SER A 183 -24.14 10.81 1.37
C SER A 183 -24.86 9.80 0.47
N GLY A 184 -24.13 8.90 -0.21
CA GLY A 184 -24.71 7.81 -0.98
C GLY A 184 -25.52 6.84 -0.11
N VAL A 185 -24.97 6.43 1.05
CA VAL A 185 -25.70 5.59 2.02
C VAL A 185 -26.95 6.29 2.54
N LEU A 186 -26.85 7.58 2.87
CA LEU A 186 -27.99 8.38 3.31
C LEU A 186 -29.09 8.44 2.22
N ALA A 187 -28.71 8.68 0.96
CA ALA A 187 -29.65 8.71 -0.15
C ALA A 187 -30.36 7.35 -0.34
N LEU A 188 -29.64 6.24 -0.22
CA LEU A 188 -30.21 4.89 -0.28
C LEU A 188 -31.19 4.64 0.87
N LEU A 189 -30.86 5.06 2.09
CA LEU A 189 -31.74 4.94 3.25
C LEU A 189 -33.02 5.76 3.07
N LEU A 190 -32.91 7.00 2.57
CA LEU A 190 -34.06 7.86 2.29
C LEU A 190 -34.96 7.28 1.19
N TYR A 191 -34.37 6.76 0.10
CA TYR A 191 -35.12 6.11 -0.98
C TYR A 191 -35.82 4.82 -0.52
N ALA A 192 -35.14 3.99 0.27
CA ALA A 192 -35.74 2.79 0.83
C ALA A 192 -36.89 3.13 1.78
N ASN A 193 -36.75 4.20 2.58
CA ASN A 193 -37.79 4.65 3.49
C ASN A 193 -39.01 5.23 2.75
N SER A 194 -38.80 6.04 1.70
CA SER A 194 -39.92 6.59 0.92
C SER A 194 -40.74 5.48 0.24
N ASN A 195 -40.08 4.49 -0.34
CA ASN A 195 -40.79 3.40 -1.01
C ASN A 195 -41.45 2.42 -0.02
N ALA A 196 -40.99 2.37 1.23
CA ALA A 196 -41.66 1.60 2.27
C ALA A 196 -42.97 2.26 2.74
N GLU A 197 -43.12 3.57 2.59
CA GLU A 197 -44.38 4.28 2.88
C GLU A 197 -45.40 4.11 1.74
N ASP A 198 -44.97 4.09 0.48
CA ASP A 198 -45.86 3.81 -0.67
C ASP A 198 -46.51 2.42 -0.58
N GLY A 199 -45.81 1.42 -0.03
CA GLY A 199 -46.37 0.10 0.24
C GLY A 199 -47.51 0.10 1.29
N LYS A 200 -47.55 1.08 2.19
CA LYS A 200 -48.65 1.22 3.18
C LYS A 200 -49.85 1.96 2.60
N ALA A 201 -49.63 2.90 1.67
CA ALA A 201 -50.71 3.60 0.99
C ALA A 201 -51.49 2.67 0.03
N ALA A 202 -50.87 1.61 -0.48
CA ALA A 202 -51.54 0.57 -1.26
C ALA A 202 -52.41 -0.39 -0.43
N GLU A 203 -52.33 -0.35 0.91
CA GLU A 203 -53.19 -1.10 1.84
C GLU A 203 -54.13 -0.16 2.61
N ASP A 204 -54.57 0.94 1.98
CA ASP A 204 -55.52 1.88 2.58
C ASP A 204 -56.96 1.36 2.44
N GLN A 205 -57.54 0.90 3.55
CA GLN A 205 -58.91 0.38 3.61
C GLN A 205 -59.97 1.39 3.14
N ASP A 206 -59.73 2.69 3.30
CA ASP A 206 -60.70 3.72 2.89
C ASP A 206 -60.77 3.83 1.36
N LEU A 207 -59.68 3.52 0.66
CA LEU A 207 -59.60 3.47 -0.80
C LEU A 207 -60.34 2.24 -1.37
N ASP A 208 -60.16 1.07 -0.75
CA ASP A 208 -60.88 -0.16 -1.10
C ASP A 208 -62.40 0.00 -0.88
N GLU A 209 -62.81 0.63 0.21
CA GLU A 209 -64.22 0.90 0.50
C GLU A 209 -64.83 1.90 -0.50
N ALA A 210 -64.08 2.93 -0.90
CA ALA A 210 -64.52 3.90 -1.88
C ALA A 210 -64.65 3.29 -3.28
N GLU A 211 -63.71 2.42 -3.68
CA GLU A 211 -63.77 1.71 -4.96
C GLU A 211 -64.98 0.76 -5.00
N ALA A 212 -65.22 -0.01 -3.94
CA ALA A 212 -66.39 -0.88 -3.83
C ALA A 212 -67.73 -0.11 -3.89
N GLN A 213 -67.79 1.08 -3.30
CA GLN A 213 -68.98 1.94 -3.38
C GLN A 213 -69.23 2.47 -4.81
N LEU A 214 -68.16 2.85 -5.52
CA LEU A 214 -68.26 3.31 -6.90
C LEU A 214 -68.66 2.18 -7.85
N GLU A 215 -68.16 0.96 -7.65
CA GLU A 215 -68.58 -0.22 -8.41
C GLU A 215 -70.08 -0.52 -8.20
N LEU A 216 -70.56 -0.46 -6.95
CA LEU A 216 -71.98 -0.62 -6.63
C LEU A 216 -72.85 0.46 -7.29
N GLU A 217 -72.39 1.70 -7.33
CA GLU A 217 -73.10 2.78 -8.02
C GLU A 217 -73.13 2.59 -9.55
N ALA A 218 -72.03 2.15 -10.16
CA ALA A 218 -71.95 1.87 -11.59
C ALA A 218 -72.90 0.73 -11.99
N ILE A 219 -72.94 -0.35 -11.20
CA ILE A 219 -73.91 -1.45 -11.36
C ILE A 219 -75.35 -0.93 -11.22
N ARG A 220 -75.61 -0.06 -10.24
CA ARG A 220 -76.94 0.52 -10.01
C ARG A 220 -77.40 1.42 -11.16
N LYS A 221 -76.47 2.10 -11.83
CA LYS A 221 -76.73 2.94 -13.02
C LYS A 221 -76.81 2.14 -14.33
N GLY A 222 -76.55 0.83 -14.28
CA GLY A 222 -76.61 -0.06 -15.44
C GLY A 222 -75.42 0.10 -16.40
N GLU A 223 -74.34 0.72 -15.93
CA GLU A 223 -73.09 0.85 -16.67
C GLU A 223 -72.25 -0.42 -16.46
N LYS A 224 -71.63 -0.93 -17.52
CA LYS A 224 -70.73 -2.09 -17.41
C LYS A 224 -69.54 -1.70 -16.54
N ALA A 225 -69.18 -2.58 -15.59
CA ALA A 225 -68.06 -2.40 -14.67
C ALA A 225 -66.78 -2.00 -15.43
N VAL A 226 -66.05 -1.03 -14.87
CA VAL A 226 -64.77 -0.54 -15.39
C VAL A 226 -63.73 -1.64 -15.21
N GLY A 227 -63.65 -2.54 -16.19
CA GLY A 227 -62.79 -3.72 -16.13
C GLY A 227 -62.91 -4.67 -17.32
N GLU A 228 -63.93 -4.57 -18.16
CA GLU A 228 -63.93 -5.24 -19.46
C GLU A 228 -62.97 -4.51 -20.43
N VAL A 229 -61.68 -4.81 -20.31
CA VAL A 229 -60.69 -4.51 -21.35
C VAL A 229 -61.05 -5.38 -22.56
N GLU A 230 -61.59 -4.75 -23.59
CA GLU A 230 -61.72 -5.36 -24.91
C GLU A 230 -60.31 -5.64 -25.44
N VAL A 231 -59.89 -6.90 -25.45
CA VAL A 231 -58.58 -7.33 -25.94
C VAL A 231 -58.52 -7.07 -27.44
N ASN A 232 -57.98 -5.91 -27.82
CA ASN A 232 -57.74 -5.59 -29.21
C ASN A 232 -56.54 -6.42 -29.70
N ALA A 233 -56.81 -7.45 -30.51
CA ALA A 233 -55.81 -8.39 -31.04
C ALA A 233 -54.80 -7.76 -32.03
N GLY A 234 -54.68 -6.43 -32.08
CA GLY A 234 -53.80 -5.69 -32.99
C GLY A 234 -52.47 -5.18 -32.40
N LEU A 235 -52.19 -5.37 -31.10
CA LEU A 235 -50.99 -4.78 -30.45
C LEU A 235 -49.93 -5.80 -29.98
N LEU A 236 -49.97 -7.05 -30.46
CA LEU A 236 -48.99 -8.10 -30.15
C LEU A 236 -47.81 -8.19 -31.15
N SER A 237 -47.44 -7.08 -31.79
CA SER A 237 -46.16 -6.94 -32.48
C SER A 237 -45.73 -5.49 -32.26
N TRP A 238 -44.75 -5.17 -31.42
CA TRP A 238 -43.33 -5.34 -31.68
C TRP A 238 -42.55 -5.01 -30.39
N THR A 239 -42.11 -6.01 -29.63
CA THR A 239 -40.89 -5.88 -28.79
C THR A 239 -40.27 -7.25 -28.58
N CYS A 240 -39.29 -7.57 -29.42
CA CYS A 240 -38.23 -8.50 -29.05
C CYS A 240 -36.97 -8.08 -29.81
N ASP A 241 -36.24 -7.09 -29.26
CA ASP A 241 -34.85 -6.85 -29.66
C ASP A 241 -33.95 -7.04 -28.43
N CYS A 242 -33.62 -8.31 -28.18
CA CYS A 242 -32.47 -8.70 -27.41
C CYS A 242 -31.33 -8.96 -28.40
N ARG A 243 -30.42 -8.01 -28.57
CA ARG A 243 -29.08 -8.32 -29.09
C ARG A 243 -28.01 -7.33 -28.62
N SER A 244 -27.22 -7.81 -27.67
CA SER A 244 -25.78 -7.61 -27.52
C SER A 244 -25.14 -6.42 -28.24
N ARG A 245 -24.80 -5.36 -27.50
CA ARG A 245 -23.68 -4.48 -27.88
C ARG A 245 -22.40 -5.02 -27.25
N SER A 246 -21.77 -5.94 -27.97
CA SER A 246 -20.34 -6.22 -27.85
C SER A 246 -19.55 -5.10 -28.51
N LEU A 247 -18.44 -4.76 -27.86
CA LEU A 247 -17.39 -3.86 -28.33
C LEU A 247 -16.94 -4.21 -29.75
N ASP A 248 -16.72 -3.19 -30.59
CA ASP A 248 -15.82 -3.30 -31.73
C ASP A 248 -14.86 -2.11 -31.78
N TYR A 249 -13.58 -2.45 -31.59
CA TYR A 249 -12.42 -1.67 -31.97
C TYR A 249 -12.34 -1.61 -33.50
N ALA A 250 -12.37 -0.42 -34.09
CA ALA A 250 -12.02 -0.22 -35.49
C ALA A 250 -10.55 0.19 -35.61
N CYS A 251 -9.75 -0.77 -36.07
CA CYS A 251 -8.37 -0.64 -36.50
C CYS A 251 -8.27 0.27 -37.74
N GLY A 252 -7.41 1.28 -37.68
CA GLY A 252 -7.08 2.14 -38.82
C GLY A 252 -6.25 1.41 -39.87
N THR A 253 -6.68 1.48 -41.12
CA THR A 253 -5.96 1.03 -42.32
C THR A 253 -4.92 2.08 -42.73
N PHE A 254 -3.64 1.70 -42.78
CA PHE A 254 -2.61 2.39 -43.55
C PHE A 254 -2.44 1.66 -44.88
N GLY A 255 -2.67 2.38 -45.98
CA GLY A 255 -2.44 1.90 -47.34
C GLY A 255 -0.99 2.07 -47.78
N VAL A 256 -0.55 1.16 -48.63
CA VAL A 256 0.63 1.29 -49.49
C VAL A 256 0.19 0.91 -50.91
N PRO A 257 0.44 1.75 -51.92
CA PRO A 257 0.52 1.28 -53.30
C PRO A 257 1.96 1.39 -53.84
N GLU A 258 2.35 0.32 -54.54
CA GLU A 258 3.44 0.10 -55.52
C GLU A 258 4.86 0.63 -55.23
#